data_AF-A0A2A2YFZ0-F1
#
_entry.id   AF-A0A2A2YFZ0-F1
#
_cell.length_a   1.000
_cell.length_b   1.000
_cell.length_c   1.000
_cell.angle_alpha   90.00
_cell.angle_beta   90.00
_cell.angle_gamma   90.00
#
_symmetry.space_group_name_H-M   'P 1'
#
loop_
_entity.id
_entity.type
_entity.pdbx_description
1 polymer ?
#
loop_
_entity_poly.entity_id
_entity_poly.type
_entity_poly.pdbx_seq_one_letter_code
_entity_poly.pdbx_strand_id
1 'polypeptide(L)'
;MAVDIKKVNERWAKWSLGVFVGLLWIGHLWSACWFVTHHEVVQAEVLERHDHLFPSRRHGWNCLVVTYVDVDGKPARRRIEWRATWAPKTPTIQLWRGTSGLIGPASYVEAFWVEAWALYLLGSITALIGGAIAYYRAKTWWLRGKKR
;
A
#
# COMPACT_ATOMS: atom_id res chain seq x y z
N MET A 1 43.50 -19.43 -14.53
CA MET A 1 42.83 -18.83 -13.35
C MET A 1 41.41 -19.38 -13.32
N ALA A 2 41.08 -20.31 -12.41
CA ALA A 2 39.76 -20.94 -12.38
C ALA A 2 38.77 -20.04 -11.63
N VAL A 3 37.70 -19.62 -12.30
CA VAL A 3 36.62 -18.85 -11.68
C VAL A 3 35.77 -19.81 -10.84
N ASP A 4 35.69 -19.56 -9.54
CA ASP A 4 34.82 -20.31 -8.64
C ASP A 4 33.35 -19.91 -8.89
N ILE A 5 32.69 -20.69 -9.76
CA ILE A 5 31.30 -20.51 -10.20
C ILE A 5 30.34 -20.46 -9.00
N LYS A 6 30.60 -21.25 -7.94
CA LYS A 6 29.75 -21.29 -6.74
C LYS A 6 29.80 -19.96 -5.98
N LYS A 7 30.99 -19.40 -5.83
CA LYS A 7 31.21 -18.11 -5.15
C LYS A 7 30.66 -16.93 -5.95
N VAL A 8 30.71 -17.00 -7.29
CA VAL A 8 30.08 -16.02 -8.19
C VAL A 8 28.55 -16.09 -8.09
N ASN A 9 27.95 -17.29 -8.11
CA ASN A 9 26.50 -17.48 -7.96
C ASN A 9 25.98 -16.99 -6.59
N GLU A 10 26.66 -17.29 -5.49
CA GLU A 10 26.26 -16.80 -4.15
C GLU A 10 26.35 -15.28 -4.04
N ARG A 11 27.31 -14.66 -4.72
CA ARG A 11 27.46 -13.19 -4.75
C ARG A 11 26.33 -12.58 -5.58
N TRP A 12 26.07 -13.13 -6.77
CA TRP A 12 24.96 -12.72 -7.63
C TRP A 12 23.60 -12.85 -6.93
N ALA A 13 23.35 -13.95 -6.21
CA ALA A 13 22.11 -14.17 -5.47
C ALA A 13 21.87 -13.11 -4.37
N LYS A 14 22.94 -12.62 -3.72
CA LYS A 14 22.84 -11.54 -2.71
C LYS A 14 22.61 -10.17 -3.35
N TRP A 15 23.28 -9.89 -4.46
CA TRP A 15 23.08 -8.65 -5.21
C TRP A 15 21.70 -8.59 -5.85
N SER A 16 21.19 -9.69 -6.41
CA SER A 16 19.86 -9.75 -6.99
C SER A 16 18.76 -9.50 -5.96
N LEU A 17 18.90 -10.03 -4.74
CA LEU A 17 17.96 -9.74 -3.66
C LEU A 17 17.99 -8.27 -3.25
N GLY A 18 19.19 -7.68 -3.11
CA GLY A 18 19.34 -6.26 -2.79
C GLY A 18 18.75 -5.35 -3.87
N VAL A 19 19.00 -5.65 -5.15
CA VAL A 19 18.42 -4.93 -6.28
C VAL A 19 16.91 -5.08 -6.31
N PHE A 20 16.38 -6.28 -6.09
CA PHE A 20 14.94 -6.52 -6.06
C PHE A 20 14.25 -5.71 -4.95
N VAL A 21 14.79 -5.75 -3.72
CA VAL A 21 14.28 -4.95 -2.60
C VAL A 21 14.38 -3.45 -2.90
N GLY A 22 15.51 -3.00 -3.45
CA GLY A 22 15.69 -1.59 -3.84
C GLY A 22 14.67 -1.13 -4.88
N LEU A 23 14.38 -1.94 -5.90
CA LEU A 23 13.37 -1.64 -6.91
C LEU A 23 11.95 -1.58 -6.32
N LEU A 24 11.62 -2.47 -5.39
CA LEU A 24 10.34 -2.40 -4.67
C LEU A 24 10.20 -1.08 -3.90
N TRP A 25 11.27 -0.64 -3.23
CA TRP A 25 11.29 0.65 -2.52
C TRP A 25 11.17 1.86 -3.46
N ILE A 26 11.86 1.84 -4.60
CA ILE A 26 11.76 2.91 -5.61
C ILE A 26 10.33 2.98 -6.15
N GLY A 27 9.74 1.84 -6.54
CA GLY A 27 8.36 1.78 -7.02
C GLY A 27 7.36 2.28 -5.98
N HIS A 28 7.63 2.01 -4.70
CA HIS A 28 6.82 2.48 -3.58
C HIS A 28 6.92 3.99 -3.35
N LEU A 29 8.13 4.55 -3.31
CA LEU A 29 8.32 6.00 -3.19
C LEU A 29 7.69 6.73 -4.39
N TRP A 30 7.88 6.20 -5.59
CA TRP A 30 7.26 6.75 -6.80
C TRP A 30 5.73 6.77 -6.69
N SER A 31 5.09 5.67 -6.30
CA SER A 31 3.63 5.61 -6.19
C SER A 31 3.09 6.49 -5.06
N ALA A 32 3.82 6.65 -3.96
CA ALA A 32 3.46 7.55 -2.86
C ALA A 32 3.53 9.02 -3.29
N CYS A 33 4.64 9.41 -3.94
CA CYS A 33 4.79 10.75 -4.49
C CYS A 33 3.73 11.02 -5.56
N TRP A 34 3.46 10.07 -6.46
CA TRP A 34 2.40 10.19 -7.46
C TRP A 34 1.04 10.39 -6.81
N PHE A 35 0.71 9.60 -5.78
CA PHE A 35 -0.56 9.71 -5.10
C PHE A 35 -0.76 11.08 -4.45
N VAL A 36 0.22 11.56 -3.67
CA VAL A 36 0.16 12.87 -3.00
C VAL A 36 0.10 14.02 -4.00
N THR A 37 0.75 13.89 -5.16
CA THR A 37 0.76 14.94 -6.19
C THR A 37 -0.49 14.96 -7.06
N HIS A 38 -1.22 13.84 -7.15
CA HIS A 38 -2.36 13.70 -8.05
C HIS A 38 -3.69 13.54 -7.32
N HIS A 39 -3.71 13.52 -5.99
CA HIS A 39 -4.92 13.42 -5.20
C HIS A 39 -5.00 14.55 -4.18
N GLU A 40 -6.21 15.04 -3.97
CA GLU A 40 -6.49 16.03 -2.93
C GLU A 40 -7.72 15.63 -2.12
N VAL A 41 -7.82 16.17 -0.92
CA VAL A 41 -8.99 15.97 -0.07
C VAL A 41 -10.03 17.03 -0.41
N VAL A 42 -11.21 16.58 -0.83
CA VAL A 42 -12.36 17.44 -1.11
C VAL A 42 -13.48 17.15 -0.11
N GLN A 43 -14.27 18.18 0.18
CA GLN A 43 -15.53 17.98 0.88
C GLN A 43 -16.59 17.51 -0.10
N ALA A 44 -17.36 16.52 0.32
CA ALA A 44 -18.50 16.01 -0.40
C ALA A 44 -19.73 15.98 0.50
N GLU A 45 -20.88 16.28 -0.08
CA GLU A 45 -22.17 16.22 0.60
C GLU A 45 -22.89 14.93 0.22
N VAL A 46 -23.37 14.22 1.23
CA VAL A 46 -24.13 12.98 1.10
C VAL A 46 -25.58 13.33 0.79
N LEU A 47 -25.99 13.05 -0.46
CA LEU A 47 -27.34 13.28 -0.94
C LEU A 47 -28.27 12.11 -0.62
N GLU A 48 -27.80 10.89 -0.88
CA GLU A 48 -28.57 9.67 -0.64
C GLU A 48 -27.70 8.64 0.06
N ARG A 49 -28.34 7.90 0.96
CA ARG A 49 -27.71 6.83 1.74
C ARG A 49 -28.51 5.56 1.52
N HIS A 50 -27.84 4.52 1.04
CA HIS A 50 -28.39 3.17 0.95
C HIS A 50 -27.69 2.30 1.97
N ASP A 51 -28.44 1.85 2.97
CA ASP A 51 -27.97 0.94 3.99
C ASP A 51 -28.35 -0.50 3.64
N HIS A 52 -27.41 -1.43 3.74
CA HIS A 52 -27.72 -2.85 3.72
C HIS A 52 -27.85 -3.40 5.15
N LEU A 53 -29.02 -3.98 5.44
CA LEU A 53 -29.29 -4.72 6.68
C LEU A 53 -28.95 -6.19 6.47
N PHE A 54 -27.83 -6.67 7.01
CA PHE A 54 -27.61 -8.11 7.17
C PHE A 54 -28.30 -8.65 8.43
N PRO A 55 -28.89 -9.87 8.41
CA PRO A 55 -29.61 -10.44 9.56
C PRO A 55 -28.79 -10.58 10.85
N SER A 56 -27.46 -10.63 10.76
CA SER A 56 -26.55 -10.78 11.90
C SER A 56 -25.75 -9.49 12.16
N ARG A 57 -26.39 -8.47 12.75
CA ARG A 57 -25.79 -7.32 13.49
C ARG A 57 -24.39 -6.81 13.09
N ARG A 58 -24.07 -6.78 11.80
CA ARG A 58 -22.90 -6.06 11.26
C ARG A 58 -23.41 -5.14 10.17
N HIS A 59 -23.57 -3.87 10.54
CA HIS A 59 -23.77 -2.78 9.61
C HIS A 59 -22.52 -2.68 8.73
N GLY A 60 -22.66 -2.92 7.43
CA GLY A 60 -21.56 -2.82 6.49
C GLY A 60 -22.01 -3.14 5.07
N TRP A 61 -21.39 -2.45 4.11
CA TRP A 61 -21.77 -2.25 2.70
C TRP A 61 -22.87 -1.20 2.54
N ASN A 62 -22.49 0.06 2.72
CA ASN A 62 -23.37 1.19 2.46
C ASN A 62 -22.95 1.88 1.17
N CYS A 63 -23.93 2.30 0.39
CA CYS A 63 -23.67 3.11 -0.79
C CYS A 63 -24.09 4.55 -0.52
N LEU A 64 -23.21 5.50 -0.81
CA LEU A 64 -23.50 6.93 -0.71
C LEU A 64 -23.60 7.52 -2.10
N VAL A 65 -24.65 8.27 -2.37
CA VAL A 65 -24.67 9.19 -3.50
C VAL A 65 -24.21 10.53 -2.97
N VAL A 66 -23.10 11.03 -3.49
CA VAL A 66 -22.48 12.26 -3.02
C VAL A 66 -22.44 13.29 -4.14
N THR A 67 -22.43 14.56 -3.76
CA THR A 67 -22.03 15.66 -4.62
C THR A 67 -20.74 16.27 -4.13
N TYR A 68 -19.84 16.60 -5.06
CA TYR A 68 -18.55 17.20 -4.77
C TYR A 68 -18.15 18.08 -5.95
N VAL A 69 -17.17 18.96 -5.75
CA VAL A 69 -16.59 19.74 -6.86
C VAL A 69 -15.58 18.84 -7.58
N ASP A 70 -15.63 18.78 -8.90
CA ASP A 70 -14.68 18.09 -9.79
C ASP A 70 -13.39 18.89 -9.99
N VAL A 71 -12.34 18.26 -10.52
CA VAL A 71 -11.05 18.86 -10.90
C VAL A 71 -11.27 20.07 -11.82
N ASP A 72 -12.28 20.02 -12.68
CA ASP A 72 -12.69 21.14 -13.55
C ASP A 72 -13.49 22.25 -12.82
N GLY A 73 -13.66 22.16 -11.50
CA GLY A 73 -14.43 23.12 -10.71
C GLY A 73 -15.95 22.98 -10.83
N LYS A 74 -16.44 21.95 -11.52
CA LYS A 74 -17.87 21.71 -11.75
C LYS A 74 -18.48 20.82 -10.66
N PRO A 75 -19.73 21.02 -10.26
CA PRO A 75 -20.41 20.09 -9.37
C PRO A 75 -20.59 18.74 -10.06
N ALA A 76 -20.15 17.66 -9.40
CA ALA A 76 -20.26 16.30 -9.87
C ALA A 76 -21.02 15.44 -8.85
N ARG A 77 -21.95 14.63 -9.34
CA ARG A 77 -22.71 13.66 -8.54
C ARG A 77 -22.18 12.26 -8.82
N ARG A 78 -21.76 11.53 -7.79
CA ARG A 78 -21.25 10.15 -7.92
C ARG A 78 -21.87 9.23 -6.88
N ARG A 79 -22.09 7.99 -7.30
CA ARG A 79 -22.37 6.87 -6.41
C ARG A 79 -21.05 6.26 -5.95
N ILE A 80 -20.79 6.27 -4.66
CA ILE A 80 -19.58 5.74 -4.04
C ILE A 80 -19.96 4.59 -3.11
N GLU A 81 -19.31 3.45 -3.29
CA GLU A 81 -19.40 2.34 -2.34
C GLU A 81 -18.60 2.69 -1.08
N TRP A 82 -19.29 2.82 0.04
CA TRP A 82 -18.72 3.10 1.35
C TRP A 82 -18.66 1.82 2.18
N ARG A 83 -17.45 1.26 2.29
CA ARG A 83 -17.19 -0.02 2.95
C ARG A 83 -16.68 0.16 4.39
N ALA A 84 -17.17 1.15 5.12
CA ALA A 84 -16.89 1.27 6.56
C ALA A 84 -18.02 0.68 7.40
N THR A 85 -17.67 0.15 8.57
CA THR A 85 -18.60 -0.43 9.57
C THR A 85 -19.60 0.59 10.11
N TRP A 86 -19.30 1.89 9.98
CA TRP A 86 -20.13 2.98 10.45
C TRP A 86 -20.35 3.99 9.34
N ALA A 87 -21.61 4.36 9.14
CA ALA A 87 -21.97 5.47 8.26
C ALA A 87 -21.48 6.80 8.86
N PRO A 88 -21.12 7.78 8.01
CA PRO A 88 -20.85 9.13 8.47
C PRO A 88 -22.05 9.70 9.22
N LYS A 89 -21.81 10.33 10.36
CA LYS A 89 -22.87 10.95 11.19
C LYS A 89 -23.28 12.32 10.66
N THR A 90 -22.44 12.95 9.84
CA THR A 90 -22.62 14.27 9.27
C THR A 90 -22.98 14.16 7.79
N PRO A 91 -23.75 15.11 7.24
CA PRO A 91 -24.07 15.15 5.81
C PRO A 91 -22.84 15.47 4.95
N THR A 92 -21.79 16.02 5.55
CA THR A 92 -20.50 16.28 4.89
C THR A 92 -19.49 15.20 5.25
N ILE A 93 -18.76 14.72 4.24
CA ILE A 93 -17.65 13.78 4.36
C ILE A 93 -16.43 14.28 3.58
N GLN A 94 -15.26 13.79 3.96
CA GLN A 94 -14.02 14.00 3.21
C GLN A 94 -13.78 12.84 2.26
N LEU A 95 -13.48 13.18 1.01
CA LEU A 95 -13.14 12.23 -0.05
C LEU A 95 -11.78 12.58 -0.63
N TRP A 96 -11.00 11.56 -0.99
CA TRP A 96 -9.86 11.75 -1.89
C TRP A 96 -10.38 11.79 -3.32
N ARG A 97 -10.01 12.85 -4.04
CA ARG A 97 -10.25 13.03 -5.47
C ARG A 97 -8.91 12.99 -6.19
N GLY A 98 -8.76 12.05 -7.12
CA GLY A 98 -7.62 11.97 -8.02
C GLY A 98 -7.86 12.74 -9.32
N THR A 99 -6.81 13.28 -9.92
CA THR A 99 -6.86 13.90 -11.26
C THR A 99 -7.29 12.91 -12.36
N SER A 100 -7.16 11.61 -12.11
CA SER A 100 -7.64 10.53 -13.00
C SER A 100 -9.14 10.25 -12.89
N GLY A 101 -9.87 10.95 -12.02
CA GLY A 101 -11.28 10.69 -11.73
C GLY A 101 -11.52 9.55 -10.73
N LEU A 102 -10.46 8.99 -10.14
CA LEU A 102 -10.56 8.12 -8.98
C LEU A 102 -11.11 8.89 -7.79
N ILE A 103 -12.12 8.34 -7.11
CA ILE A 103 -12.70 8.93 -5.91
C ILE A 103 -12.97 7.87 -4.85
N GLY A 104 -12.69 8.20 -3.60
CA GLY A 104 -12.94 7.29 -2.48
C GLY A 104 -12.93 7.98 -1.13
N PRO A 105 -13.40 7.29 -0.07
CA PRO A 105 -13.34 7.81 1.29
C PRO A 105 -11.92 8.19 1.70
N ALA A 106 -11.75 9.33 2.38
CA ALA A 106 -10.46 9.75 2.92
C ALA A 106 -9.79 8.62 3.73
N SER A 107 -10.58 8.02 4.62
CA SER A 107 -10.17 6.93 5.51
C SER A 107 -9.84 5.61 4.82
N TYR A 108 -10.39 5.32 3.62
CA TYR A 108 -10.12 4.05 2.91
C TYR A 108 -8.82 4.11 2.15
N VAL A 109 -8.51 5.27 1.56
CA VAL A 109 -7.25 5.45 0.87
C VAL A 109 -6.12 5.59 1.88
N GLU A 110 -6.35 6.27 3.00
CA GLU A 110 -5.44 6.25 4.14
C GLU A 110 -5.25 4.84 4.71
N ALA A 111 -6.31 4.05 4.89
CA ALA A 111 -6.20 2.67 5.37
C ALA A 111 -5.48 1.76 4.38
N PHE A 112 -5.80 1.83 3.08
CA PHE A 112 -5.08 1.11 2.03
C PHE A 112 -3.60 1.51 1.99
N TRP A 113 -3.32 2.82 2.13
CA TRP A 113 -1.95 3.30 2.24
C TRP A 113 -1.26 2.75 3.48
N VAL A 114 -1.86 2.86 4.67
CA VAL A 114 -1.29 2.35 5.92
C VAL A 114 -1.09 0.83 5.87
N GLU A 115 -2.04 0.07 5.33
CA GLU A 115 -1.94 -1.38 5.15
C GLU A 115 -0.85 -1.75 4.13
N ALA A 116 -0.74 -1.01 3.02
CA ALA A 116 0.33 -1.18 2.06
C ALA A 116 1.69 -0.88 2.72
N TRP A 117 1.84 0.24 3.42
CA TRP A 117 3.04 0.60 4.17
C TRP A 117 3.40 -0.47 5.22
N ALA A 118 2.42 -1.01 5.95
CA ALA A 118 2.62 -2.05 6.94
C ALA A 118 3.11 -3.36 6.30
N LEU A 119 2.50 -3.80 5.19
CA LEU A 119 2.92 -5.01 4.47
C LEU A 119 4.30 -4.86 3.82
N TYR A 120 4.61 -3.70 3.24
CA TYR A 120 5.94 -3.41 2.69
C TYR A 120 7.02 -3.32 3.76
N LEU A 121 6.71 -2.71 4.92
CA LEU A 121 7.60 -2.70 6.09
C LEU A 121 7.84 -4.13 6.58
N LEU A 122 6.79 -4.93 6.72
CA LEU A 122 6.89 -6.32 7.15
C LEU A 122 7.73 -7.14 6.19
N GLY A 123 7.49 -7.02 4.87
CA GLY A 123 8.29 -7.66 3.84
C GLY A 123 9.77 -7.23 3.87
N SER A 124 10.03 -5.95 4.11
CA SER A 124 11.40 -5.41 4.24
C SER A 124 12.10 -5.97 5.48
N ILE A 125 11.42 -6.02 6.64
CA ILE A 125 11.94 -6.61 7.87
C ILE A 125 12.23 -8.10 7.65
N THR A 126 11.30 -8.86 7.04
CA THR A 126 11.49 -10.28 6.74
C THR A 126 12.68 -10.51 5.79
N ALA A 127 12.83 -9.67 4.76
CA ALA A 127 13.96 -9.74 3.83
C ALA A 127 15.31 -9.45 4.53
N LEU A 128 15.35 -8.44 5.41
CA LEU A 128 16.55 -8.10 6.19
C LEU A 128 16.93 -9.23 7.17
N ILE A 129 15.95 -9.79 7.89
CA ILE A 129 16.17 -10.93 8.80
C ILE A 129 16.68 -12.15 8.02
N GLY A 130 16.03 -12.49 6.90
CA GLY A 130 16.45 -13.60 6.03
C GLY A 130 17.87 -13.41 5.50
N GLY A 131 18.19 -12.20 5.04
CA GLY A 131 19.54 -11.82 4.59
C GLY A 131 20.59 -11.93 5.70
N ALA A 132 20.27 -11.47 6.92
CA ALA A 132 21.15 -11.58 8.08
C ALA A 132 21.41 -13.05 8.44
N ILE A 133 20.37 -13.89 8.52
CA ILE A 133 20.50 -15.33 8.80
C ILE A 133 21.39 -16.01 7.75
N ALA A 134 21.17 -15.73 6.46
CA ALA A 134 21.97 -16.27 5.37
C ALA A 134 23.45 -15.82 5.48
N TYR A 135 23.69 -14.55 5.83
CA TYR A 135 25.04 -14.03 6.06
C TYR A 135 25.75 -14.74 7.22
N TYR A 136 25.09 -14.87 8.38
CA TYR A 136 25.66 -15.56 9.55
C TYR A 136 25.93 -17.04 9.27
N ARG A 137 25.05 -17.73 8.53
CA ARG A 137 25.29 -19.12 8.10
C ARG A 137 26.49 -19.23 7.14
N ALA A 138 26.61 -18.34 6.16
CA ALA A 138 27.75 -18.33 5.25
C ALA A 138 29.07 -18.04 5.99
N LYS A 139 29.07 -17.07 6.91
CA LYS A 139 30.23 -16.71 7.74
C LYS A 139 30.67 -17.87 8.63
N THR A 140 29.74 -18.55 9.29
CA THR A 140 30.05 -19.71 10.16
C THR A 140 30.55 -20.92 9.37
N TRP A 141 30.10 -21.09 8.12
CA TRP A 141 30.62 -22.14 7.23
C TRP A 141 32.06 -21.85 6.79
N TRP A 142 32.34 -20.60 6.40
CA TRP A 142 33.69 -20.16 6.01
C TRP A 142 34.69 -20.25 7.17
N LEU A 143 34.30 -19.86 8.38
CA LEU A 143 35.15 -19.97 9.58
C LEU A 143 35.44 -21.44 9.95
N ARG A 144 34.52 -22.38 9.68
CA ARG A 144 34.75 -23.82 9.90
C ARG A 144 35.65 -24.43 8.83
N GLY A 145 35.52 -24.00 7.58
CA GLY A 145 36.37 -24.44 6.47
C GLY A 145 37.83 -24.01 6.58
N LYS A 146 38.13 -22.91 7.30
CA LYS A 146 39.50 -22.44 7.57
C LYS A 146 40.21 -23.20 8.71
N LYS A 147 39.50 -24.01 9.50
CA LYS A 147 40.05 -24.78 10.63
C LYS A 147 40.38 -26.24 10.26
N ARG A 148 40.16 -26.64 9.02
CA ARG A 148 40.62 -27.91 8.44
C ARG A 148 41.70 -27.61 7.41
#